data_AF-A0A8T4FE98-F1
#
_entry.id   AF-A0A8T4FE98-F1
#
_cell.length_a   1.000
_cell.length_b   1.000
_cell.length_c   1.000
_cell.angle_alpha   90.00
_cell.angle_beta   90.00
_cell.angle_gamma   90.00
#
_symmetry.space_group_name_H-M   'P 1'
#
loop_
_entity.id
_entity.type
_entity.pdbx_description
1 polymer ?
#
loop_
_entity_poly.entity_id
_entity_poly.type
_entity_poly.pdbx_seq_one_letter_code
_entity_poly.pdbx_strand_id
1 'polypeptide(L)'
;MNRPRIGLRARPRTTLTAVGGLILASGLLAGPPAVPATADGATRILYAWDDTSHGQLGDGAPFTRPGTVRTTPLPVIDQAPNVTQVSSDSFVTVALHSDGSVWTWGANFLGQLGDGTTTAKSTPVHLSLSGITKISGAFGGSTAVTGGGQLYYWGSNDSGATGLSTADPITQPTLDGRLSGVTTAAVSDRDFPPLIYAVATAAQVPNVVGLTWSSAAARLAAAGLKVGTISFRSSIFMDKVLFQSKAAGSLQRPGSAVDPVIASGPS
;
A
#
# COMPACT_ATOMS: atom_id res chain seq x y z
N MET A 1 -18.32 6.52 43.50
CA MET A 1 -18.07 5.31 42.68
C MET A 1 -17.24 5.74 41.48
N ASN A 2 -15.90 5.72 41.62
CA ASN A 2 -14.95 6.23 40.62
C ASN A 2 -14.38 5.05 39.82
N ARG A 3 -14.51 5.05 38.49
CA ARG A 3 -13.75 4.14 37.63
C ARG A 3 -12.35 4.73 37.39
N PRO A 4 -11.26 3.97 37.54
CA PRO A 4 -9.93 4.50 37.28
C PRO A 4 -9.71 4.67 35.77
N ARG A 5 -9.29 5.88 35.36
CA ARG A 5 -8.77 6.14 34.02
C ARG A 5 -7.39 5.47 33.91
N ILE A 6 -7.26 4.43 33.10
CA ILE A 6 -5.97 3.87 32.70
C ILE A 6 -5.30 4.89 31.77
N GLY A 7 -4.35 5.65 32.30
CA GLY A 7 -3.54 6.56 31.51
C GLY A 7 -2.57 5.78 30.65
N LEU A 8 -2.74 5.80 29.32
CA LEU A 8 -1.67 5.43 28.40
C LEU A 8 -0.56 6.48 28.51
N ARG A 9 0.48 6.14 29.27
CA ARG A 9 1.73 6.90 29.34
C ARG A 9 2.45 6.70 28.00
N ALA A 10 2.55 7.75 27.18
CA ALA A 10 3.39 7.75 25.99
C ALA A 10 4.84 7.39 26.40
N ARG A 11 5.35 6.24 25.93
CA ARG A 11 6.75 5.85 26.12
C ARG A 11 7.59 6.28 24.90
N PRO A 12 8.89 6.56 25.07
CA PRO A 12 9.71 7.17 24.03
C PRO A 12 9.91 6.25 22.83
N ARG A 13 9.93 6.84 21.63
CA ARG A 13 10.28 6.16 20.36
C ARG A 13 11.71 5.61 20.47
N THR A 14 11.85 4.28 20.43
CA THR A 14 13.15 3.62 20.36
C THR A 14 13.40 3.26 18.90
N THR A 15 14.35 3.96 18.27
CA THR A 15 14.80 3.66 16.91
C THR A 15 15.65 2.39 16.96
N LEU A 16 15.17 1.27 16.39
CA LEU A 16 15.96 0.05 16.25
C LEU A 16 16.76 0.11 14.95
N THR A 17 18.08 0.25 15.05
CA THR A 17 19.02 0.13 13.93
C THR A 17 19.36 -1.35 13.74
N ALA A 18 19.11 -1.91 12.55
CA ALA A 18 19.47 -3.28 12.22
C ALA A 18 21.00 -3.42 12.12
N VAL A 19 21.58 -4.32 12.93
CA VAL A 19 22.94 -4.83 12.74
C VAL A 19 22.81 -6.35 12.56
N GLY A 20 23.00 -6.83 11.33
CA GLY A 20 23.08 -8.25 10.99
C GLY A 20 21.74 -9.01 11.01
N GLY A 21 21.13 -9.21 9.84
CA GLY A 21 20.23 -10.35 9.55
C GLY A 21 18.93 -10.51 10.35
N LEU A 22 18.55 -9.59 11.24
CA LEU A 22 17.46 -9.75 12.19
C LEU A 22 16.36 -8.70 11.96
N ILE A 23 15.13 -9.14 11.68
CA ILE A 23 13.93 -8.28 11.68
C ILE A 23 13.20 -8.49 13.01
N LEU A 24 13.06 -7.40 13.77
CA LEU A 24 12.48 -7.37 15.11
C LEU A 24 11.09 -6.71 15.04
N ALA A 25 10.02 -7.44 15.36
CA ALA A 25 8.66 -6.90 15.43
C ALA A 25 8.17 -6.93 16.89
N SER A 26 7.88 -5.76 17.48
CA SER A 26 7.36 -5.62 18.84
C SER A 26 5.86 -5.29 18.82
N GLY A 27 5.04 -6.04 19.55
CA GLY A 27 3.58 -5.91 19.58
C GLY A 27 3.00 -4.65 20.26
N LEU A 28 3.81 -3.67 20.68
CA LEU A 28 3.35 -2.51 21.44
C LEU A 28 4.01 -1.15 21.09
N LEU A 29 4.73 -1.03 19.98
CA LEU A 29 5.41 0.23 19.61
C LEU A 29 4.97 0.73 18.24
N ALA A 30 4.47 1.97 18.25
CA ALA A 30 3.92 2.70 17.13
C ALA A 30 4.94 2.97 16.00
N GLY A 31 4.47 2.83 14.76
CA GLY A 31 5.13 3.26 13.53
C GLY A 31 6.06 2.21 12.90
N PRO A 32 6.09 2.09 11.57
CA PRO A 32 6.71 0.94 10.91
C PRO A 32 8.25 0.97 11.03
N PRO A 33 8.90 -0.08 11.56
CA PRO A 33 10.25 -0.41 11.15
C PRO A 33 10.17 -1.14 9.80
N ALA A 34 10.13 -0.37 8.70
CA ALA A 34 10.45 -0.94 7.39
C ALA A 34 11.96 -1.25 7.39
N VAL A 35 12.35 -2.47 7.75
CA VAL A 35 13.73 -2.92 7.55
C VAL A 35 13.93 -3.07 6.04
N PRO A 36 14.87 -2.32 5.40
CA PRO A 36 15.12 -2.48 3.98
C PRO A 36 15.74 -3.86 3.71
N ALA A 37 15.25 -4.55 2.69
CA ALA A 37 15.82 -5.80 2.22
C ALA A 37 17.25 -5.57 1.71
N THR A 38 18.27 -6.10 2.39
CA THR A 38 19.58 -6.32 1.75
C THR A 38 19.46 -7.55 0.84
N ALA A 39 19.82 -7.41 -0.43
CA ALA A 39 19.73 -8.44 -1.47
C ALA A 39 20.92 -9.43 -1.39
N ASP A 40 21.12 -10.07 -0.23
CA ASP A 40 22.27 -10.95 0.03
C ASP A 40 21.98 -12.45 -0.15
N GLY A 41 20.75 -12.84 -0.50
CA GLY A 41 20.37 -14.24 -0.66
C GLY A 41 20.38 -15.06 0.65
N ALA A 42 20.52 -14.40 1.80
CA ALA A 42 20.59 -15.09 3.08
C ALA A 42 19.21 -15.62 3.52
N THR A 43 19.19 -16.83 4.09
CA THR A 43 17.99 -17.38 4.71
C THR A 43 17.62 -16.57 5.96
N ARG A 44 16.40 -16.01 6.02
CA ARG A 44 15.96 -15.19 7.16
C ARG A 44 14.75 -15.80 7.85
N ILE A 45 14.86 -15.92 9.18
CA ILE A 45 13.79 -16.39 10.06
C ILE A 45 13.16 -15.16 10.72
N LEU A 46 11.83 -15.06 10.69
CA LEU A 46 11.09 -14.06 11.45
C LEU A 46 10.94 -14.55 12.89
N TYR A 47 11.48 -13.75 13.81
CA TYR A 47 11.27 -13.95 15.23
C TYR A 47 10.29 -12.91 15.78
N ALA A 48 9.30 -13.34 16.55
CA ALA A 48 8.42 -12.46 17.30
C ALA A 48 8.44 -12.80 18.79
N TRP A 49 8.26 -11.78 19.63
CA TRP A 49 8.09 -11.89 21.07
C TRP A 49 7.17 -10.75 21.51
N ASP A 50 6.83 -10.69 22.80
CA ASP A 50 5.89 -9.78 23.47
C ASP A 50 4.46 -10.35 23.62
N ASP A 51 3.44 -9.49 23.73
CA ASP A 51 2.04 -9.85 23.99
C ASP A 51 1.44 -10.82 22.96
N THR A 52 0.76 -11.87 23.44
CA THR A 52 0.06 -12.88 22.62
C THR A 52 -1.45 -12.66 22.52
N SER A 53 -1.99 -11.61 23.16
CA SER A 53 -3.44 -11.50 23.41
C SER A 53 -4.32 -11.47 22.17
N HIS A 54 -3.75 -11.17 20.99
CA HIS A 54 -4.47 -11.09 19.72
C HIS A 54 -3.83 -11.95 18.62
N GLY A 55 -2.96 -12.91 18.98
CA GLY A 55 -2.32 -13.80 18.02
C GLY A 55 -1.33 -13.12 17.07
N GLN A 56 -0.98 -11.85 17.31
CA GLN A 56 -0.11 -11.03 16.46
C GLN A 56 1.33 -11.57 16.31
N LEU A 57 1.70 -12.50 17.20
CA LEU A 57 2.98 -13.23 17.11
C LEU A 57 2.95 -14.38 16.11
N GLY A 58 1.79 -14.87 15.67
CA GLY A 58 1.68 -15.91 14.63
C GLY A 58 2.12 -17.31 15.07
N ASP A 59 2.21 -17.57 16.38
CA ASP A 59 2.72 -18.82 16.97
C ASP A 59 1.63 -19.89 17.20
N GLY A 60 0.40 -19.64 16.74
CA GLY A 60 -0.74 -20.52 16.95
C GLY A 60 -1.27 -20.55 18.38
N ALA A 61 -0.77 -19.72 19.30
CA ALA A 61 -1.29 -19.65 20.65
C ALA A 61 -2.77 -19.23 20.66
N PRO A 62 -3.59 -19.76 21.59
CA PRO A 62 -4.98 -19.33 21.73
C PRO A 62 -5.05 -17.86 22.16
N PHE A 63 -6.13 -17.16 21.79
CA PHE A 63 -6.41 -15.80 22.24
C PHE A 63 -6.63 -15.78 23.77
N THR A 64 -5.53 -15.63 24.53
CA THR A 64 -5.57 -15.62 26.00
C THR A 64 -5.92 -14.24 26.54
N ARG A 65 -6.32 -14.19 27.82
CA ARG A 65 -6.48 -12.92 28.56
C ARG A 65 -5.23 -12.02 28.40
N PRO A 66 -5.39 -10.68 28.41
CA PRO A 66 -4.27 -9.75 28.36
C PRO A 66 -3.22 -10.07 29.43
N GLY A 67 -1.94 -10.18 29.05
CA GLY A 67 -0.82 -10.30 30.01
C GLY A 67 0.07 -11.54 29.87
N THR A 68 -0.18 -12.44 28.91
CA THR A 68 0.80 -13.47 28.56
C THR A 68 1.84 -12.87 27.62
N VAL A 69 3.00 -12.51 28.18
CA VAL A 69 4.13 -11.95 27.44
C VAL A 69 5.11 -13.08 27.13
N ARG A 70 5.44 -13.27 25.86
CA ARG A 70 6.59 -14.11 25.48
C ARG A 70 7.85 -13.26 25.49
N THR A 71 8.83 -13.60 26.31
CA THR A 71 10.11 -12.87 26.38
C THR A 71 11.23 -13.58 25.61
N THR A 72 10.97 -14.78 25.08
CA THR A 72 11.89 -15.53 24.22
C THR A 72 11.41 -15.45 22.76
N PRO A 73 12.26 -15.00 21.82
CA PRO A 73 11.91 -14.95 20.41
C PRO A 73 11.52 -16.34 19.88
N LEU A 74 10.34 -16.45 19.25
CA LEU A 74 9.87 -17.69 18.62
C LEU A 74 9.90 -17.57 17.08
N PRO A 75 10.28 -18.64 16.35
CA PRO A 75 10.11 -18.69 14.92
C PRO A 75 8.62 -18.75 14.59
N VAL A 76 8.13 -17.74 13.87
CA VAL A 76 6.69 -17.60 13.53
C VAL A 76 6.33 -18.34 12.24
N ILE A 77 7.31 -18.51 11.36
CA ILE A 77 7.19 -19.12 10.05
C ILE A 77 8.32 -20.14 9.95
N ASP A 78 8.02 -21.42 10.21
CA ASP A 78 8.94 -22.54 9.99
C ASP A 78 8.91 -23.04 8.52
N GLN A 79 7.98 -22.51 7.71
CA GLN A 79 7.80 -22.82 6.29
C GLN A 79 8.29 -21.62 5.46
N ALA A 80 9.58 -21.62 5.15
CA ALA A 80 10.33 -20.63 4.37
C ALA A 80 9.64 -20.23 3.03
N PRO A 81 9.79 -18.98 2.52
CA PRO A 81 11.10 -18.41 2.23
C PRO A 81 11.30 -16.94 2.67
N ASN A 82 12.44 -16.64 3.28
CA ASN A 82 13.06 -15.31 3.45
C ASN A 82 12.08 -14.14 3.55
N VAL A 83 11.54 -13.92 4.74
CA VAL A 83 10.79 -12.69 5.04
C VAL A 83 11.70 -11.49 4.78
N THR A 84 11.27 -10.62 3.85
CA THR A 84 12.00 -9.42 3.43
C THR A 84 11.42 -8.15 4.03
N GLN A 85 10.13 -8.14 4.37
CA GLN A 85 9.47 -7.03 5.06
C GLN A 85 8.43 -7.57 6.05
N VAL A 86 8.28 -6.90 7.19
CA VAL A 86 7.18 -7.11 8.13
C VAL A 86 6.59 -5.76 8.51
N SER A 87 5.27 -5.71 8.63
CA SER A 87 4.52 -4.60 9.23
C SER A 87 3.65 -5.18 10.33
N SER A 88 3.84 -4.72 11.57
CA SER A 88 3.02 -5.10 12.72
C SER A 88 2.52 -3.84 13.41
N ASP A 89 1.22 -3.64 13.46
CA ASP A 89 0.60 -2.52 14.16
C ASP A 89 -0.78 -2.94 14.66
N SER A 90 -1.17 -2.48 15.85
CA SER A 90 -2.52 -2.58 16.38
C SER A 90 -3.12 -3.98 16.23
N PHE A 91 -2.30 -4.99 16.55
CA PHE A 91 -2.62 -6.41 16.58
C PHE A 91 -2.74 -7.13 15.23
N VAL A 92 -2.45 -6.49 14.10
CA VAL A 92 -2.29 -7.17 12.80
C VAL A 92 -0.82 -7.25 12.43
N THR A 93 -0.43 -8.38 11.85
CA THR A 93 0.88 -8.57 11.25
C THR A 93 0.74 -8.95 9.79
N VAL A 94 1.51 -8.28 8.94
CA VAL A 94 1.64 -8.54 7.51
C VAL A 94 3.12 -8.80 7.21
N ALA A 95 3.42 -9.87 6.49
CA ALA A 95 4.78 -10.23 6.09
C ALA A 95 4.87 -10.42 4.57
N LEU A 96 5.99 -9.97 4.01
CA LEU A 96 6.34 -10.13 2.60
C LEU A 96 7.53 -11.06 2.49
N HIS A 97 7.38 -12.13 1.72
CA HIS A 97 8.48 -13.02 1.39
C HIS A 97 9.23 -12.58 0.13
N SER A 98 10.46 -13.07 -0.03
CA SER A 98 11.31 -12.76 -1.18
C SER A 98 10.75 -13.20 -2.54
N ASP A 99 9.83 -14.16 -2.55
CA ASP A 99 9.11 -14.62 -3.75
C ASP A 99 7.91 -13.72 -4.12
N GLY A 100 7.65 -12.68 -3.31
CA GLY A 100 6.53 -11.76 -3.48
C GLY A 100 5.21 -12.26 -2.87
N SER A 101 5.20 -13.39 -2.16
CA SER A 101 4.03 -13.86 -1.41
C SER A 101 3.80 -13.02 -0.15
N VAL A 102 2.52 -12.83 0.21
CA VAL A 102 2.10 -12.04 1.37
C VAL A 102 1.38 -12.94 2.36
N TRP A 103 1.76 -12.81 3.62
CA TRP A 103 1.18 -13.57 4.73
C TRP A 103 0.63 -12.62 5.79
N THR A 104 -0.52 -12.96 6.37
CA THR A 104 -1.18 -12.14 7.38
C THR A 104 -1.63 -12.98 8.57
N TRP A 105 -1.59 -12.40 9.77
CA TRP A 105 -2.15 -12.99 10.99
C TRP A 105 -2.44 -11.90 12.04
N GLY A 106 -3.14 -12.28 13.10
CA GLY A 106 -3.56 -11.41 14.18
C GLY A 106 -5.05 -11.06 14.12
N ALA A 107 -5.38 -9.82 14.49
CA ALA A 107 -6.74 -9.30 14.50
C ALA A 107 -7.36 -9.19 13.10
N ASN A 108 -8.65 -9.48 12.96
CA ASN A 108 -9.36 -9.48 11.67
C ASN A 108 -10.78 -8.90 11.71
N PHE A 109 -11.18 -8.18 12.76
CA PHE A 109 -12.56 -7.73 12.93
C PHE A 109 -13.07 -6.80 11.82
N LEU A 110 -12.17 -6.18 11.06
CA LEU A 110 -12.47 -5.30 9.93
C LEU A 110 -11.99 -5.90 8.60
N GLY A 111 -11.66 -7.20 8.55
CA GLY A 111 -11.10 -7.84 7.37
C GLY A 111 -9.61 -7.54 7.12
N GLN A 112 -8.86 -7.10 8.14
CA GLN A 112 -7.45 -6.68 8.03
C GLN A 112 -6.51 -7.80 7.54
N LEU A 113 -6.93 -9.07 7.61
CA LEU A 113 -6.14 -10.20 7.14
C LEU A 113 -6.31 -10.46 5.64
N GLY A 114 -7.42 -10.07 5.02
CA GLY A 114 -7.60 -10.24 3.57
C GLY A 114 -7.92 -11.68 3.14
N ASP A 115 -8.27 -12.57 4.07
CA ASP A 115 -8.49 -14.00 3.81
C ASP A 115 -9.94 -14.35 3.40
N GLY A 116 -10.78 -13.34 3.15
CA GLY A 116 -12.21 -13.47 2.89
C GLY A 116 -13.06 -13.57 4.15
N THR A 117 -12.46 -13.46 5.35
CA THR A 117 -13.19 -13.54 6.63
C THR A 117 -12.98 -12.29 7.47
N THR A 118 -13.73 -12.21 8.58
CA THR A 118 -13.50 -11.23 9.67
C THR A 118 -13.06 -11.92 10.97
N THR A 119 -12.59 -13.16 10.87
CA THR A 119 -12.18 -13.97 12.03
C THR A 119 -10.68 -13.84 12.26
N ALA A 120 -10.29 -13.46 13.48
CA ALA A 120 -8.88 -13.35 13.87
C ALA A 120 -8.16 -14.71 13.76
N LYS A 121 -6.86 -14.68 13.45
CA LYS A 121 -6.06 -15.90 13.31
C LYS A 121 -4.73 -15.76 14.03
N SER A 122 -4.38 -16.73 14.86
CA SER A 122 -3.08 -16.79 15.52
C SER A 122 -2.01 -17.53 14.70
N THR A 123 -2.35 -18.01 13.51
CA THR A 123 -1.40 -18.59 12.56
C THR A 123 -1.37 -17.79 11.25
N PRO A 124 -0.19 -17.66 10.59
CA PRO A 124 -0.05 -17.04 9.28
C PRO A 124 -0.99 -17.65 8.23
N VAL A 125 -1.64 -16.79 7.45
CA VAL A 125 -2.43 -17.18 6.28
C VAL A 125 -1.86 -16.54 5.03
N HIS A 126 -1.73 -17.36 4.00
CA HIS A 126 -1.25 -16.96 2.69
C HIS A 126 -2.33 -16.22 1.90
N LEU A 127 -1.98 -15.06 1.34
CA LEU A 127 -2.82 -14.32 0.40
C LEU A 127 -2.40 -14.59 -1.04
N SER A 128 -3.38 -14.81 -1.91
CA SER A 128 -3.18 -15.04 -3.36
C SER A 128 -2.82 -13.73 -4.10
N LEU A 129 -1.72 -13.09 -3.70
CA LEU A 129 -1.10 -11.94 -4.33
C LEU A 129 0.22 -12.34 -4.99
N SER A 130 0.64 -11.62 -6.02
CA SER A 130 1.90 -11.89 -6.72
C SER A 130 2.64 -10.60 -7.05
N GLY A 131 3.98 -10.70 -7.12
CA GLY A 131 4.85 -9.57 -7.49
C GLY A 131 4.82 -8.40 -6.50
N ILE A 132 4.48 -8.65 -5.23
CA ILE A 132 4.45 -7.61 -4.20
C ILE A 132 5.88 -7.22 -3.80
N THR A 133 6.10 -5.92 -3.62
CA THR A 133 7.40 -5.35 -3.23
C THR A 133 7.31 -4.45 -2.00
N LYS A 134 6.10 -4.02 -1.62
CA LYS A 134 5.85 -3.22 -0.41
C LYS A 134 4.55 -3.67 0.24
N ILE A 135 4.55 -3.71 1.57
CA ILE A 135 3.37 -3.97 2.40
C ILE A 135 3.24 -2.93 3.51
N SER A 136 2.02 -2.72 4.00
CA SER A 136 1.70 -1.99 5.23
C SER A 136 0.48 -2.62 5.88
N GLY A 137 0.48 -2.73 7.21
CA GLY A 137 -0.67 -3.19 8.00
C GLY A 137 -0.90 -2.25 9.18
N ALA A 138 -2.17 -1.95 9.46
CA ALA A 138 -2.62 -1.09 10.56
C ALA A 138 -3.99 -1.54 11.08
N PHE A 139 -4.48 -0.91 12.16
CA PHE A 139 -5.75 -1.30 12.78
C PHE A 139 -6.93 -1.27 11.80
N GLY A 140 -6.98 -0.28 10.91
CA GLY A 140 -8.05 -0.13 9.93
C GLY A 140 -7.96 -1.07 8.73
N GLY A 141 -6.81 -1.66 8.43
CA GLY A 141 -6.60 -2.43 7.21
C GLY A 141 -5.15 -2.55 6.80
N SER A 142 -4.94 -3.10 5.62
CA SER A 142 -3.63 -3.42 5.07
C SER A 142 -3.54 -3.05 3.59
N THR A 143 -2.33 -2.76 3.12
CA THR A 143 -2.02 -2.49 1.72
C THR A 143 -0.87 -3.34 1.23
N ALA A 144 -0.87 -3.59 -0.08
CA ALA A 144 0.25 -4.17 -0.80
C ALA A 144 0.47 -3.44 -2.13
N VAL A 145 1.73 -3.26 -2.52
CA VAL A 145 2.11 -2.62 -3.78
C VAL A 145 2.93 -3.60 -4.62
N THR A 146 2.53 -3.80 -5.87
CA THR A 146 3.28 -4.64 -6.82
C THR A 146 4.52 -3.92 -7.35
N GLY A 147 5.51 -4.65 -7.86
CA GLY A 147 6.65 -4.06 -8.56
C GLY A 147 6.27 -3.26 -9.82
N GLY A 148 5.08 -3.51 -10.38
CA GLY A 148 4.46 -2.72 -11.46
C GLY A 148 3.70 -1.48 -10.99
N GLY A 149 3.67 -1.21 -9.69
CA GLY A 149 3.04 -0.04 -9.08
C GLY A 149 1.52 -0.08 -9.00
N GLN A 150 0.94 -1.27 -8.88
CA GLN A 150 -0.47 -1.45 -8.56
C GLN A 150 -0.66 -1.48 -7.04
N LEU A 151 -1.70 -0.81 -6.54
CA LEU A 151 -2.05 -0.78 -5.12
C LEU A 151 -3.23 -1.71 -4.84
N TYR A 152 -3.05 -2.58 -3.86
CA TYR A 152 -4.11 -3.40 -3.26
C TYR A 152 -4.42 -2.90 -1.86
N TYR A 153 -5.69 -2.94 -1.47
CA TYR A 153 -6.17 -2.64 -0.13
C TYR A 153 -7.19 -3.68 0.34
N TRP A 154 -7.17 -3.97 1.64
CA TRP A 154 -8.20 -4.74 2.35
C TRP A 154 -8.30 -4.25 3.79
N GLY A 155 -9.46 -4.41 4.42
CA GLY A 155 -9.77 -3.84 5.73
C GLY A 155 -11.08 -3.06 5.75
N SER A 156 -11.21 -2.14 6.71
CA SER A 156 -12.38 -1.26 6.86
C SER A 156 -12.65 -0.47 5.58
N ASN A 157 -13.93 -0.35 5.27
CA ASN A 157 -14.43 0.43 4.15
C ASN A 157 -15.33 1.59 4.58
N ASP A 158 -15.34 1.91 5.88
CA ASP A 158 -16.31 2.83 6.50
C ASP A 158 -16.17 4.30 6.00
N SER A 159 -15.04 4.65 5.38
CA SER A 159 -14.79 5.95 4.74
C SER A 159 -15.28 6.05 3.30
N GLY A 160 -15.54 4.93 2.62
CA GLY A 160 -15.55 4.90 1.16
C GLY A 160 -14.22 5.39 0.55
N ALA A 161 -13.11 5.39 1.29
CA ALA A 161 -11.81 5.94 0.85
C ALA A 161 -11.29 5.28 -0.44
N THR A 162 -11.71 4.04 -0.70
CA THR A 162 -11.37 3.26 -1.89
C THR A 162 -12.30 3.56 -3.08
N GLY A 163 -13.43 4.25 -2.88
CA GLY A 163 -14.48 4.39 -3.89
C GLY A 163 -15.17 3.07 -4.25
N LEU A 164 -14.89 1.99 -3.50
CA LEU A 164 -15.49 0.67 -3.64
C LEU A 164 -16.71 0.66 -2.71
N SER A 165 -17.91 0.91 -3.22
CA SER A 165 -19.08 1.31 -2.43
C SER A 165 -19.82 0.15 -1.72
N THR A 166 -19.31 -0.31 -0.58
CA THR A 166 -20.08 -1.20 0.34
C THR A 166 -19.89 -0.75 1.78
N ALA A 167 -20.96 -0.79 2.59
CA ALA A 167 -20.87 -0.59 4.05
C ALA A 167 -20.08 -1.71 4.76
N ASP A 168 -19.76 -2.79 4.04
CA ASP A 168 -19.02 -3.93 4.54
C ASP A 168 -17.51 -3.77 4.37
N PRO A 169 -16.70 -4.34 5.27
CA PRO A 169 -15.25 -4.39 5.12
C PRO A 169 -14.83 -5.12 3.84
N ILE A 170 -13.72 -4.68 3.26
CA ILE A 170 -13.06 -5.35 2.15
C ILE A 170 -12.26 -6.51 2.73
N THR A 171 -12.83 -7.71 2.70
CA THR A 171 -12.22 -8.90 3.34
C THR A 171 -11.21 -9.61 2.44
N GLN A 172 -11.00 -9.17 1.21
CA GLN A 172 -10.00 -9.71 0.28
C GLN A 172 -9.19 -8.59 -0.38
N PRO A 173 -7.89 -8.80 -0.68
CA PRO A 173 -7.08 -7.83 -1.39
C PRO A 173 -7.75 -7.36 -2.68
N THR A 174 -8.13 -6.09 -2.69
CA THR A 174 -8.83 -5.50 -3.82
C THR A 174 -7.96 -4.44 -4.47
N LEU A 175 -7.82 -4.52 -5.79
CA LEU A 175 -7.05 -3.57 -6.59
C LEU A 175 -7.73 -2.19 -6.57
N ASP A 176 -7.01 -1.16 -6.14
CA ASP A 176 -7.43 0.24 -6.35
C ASP A 176 -7.02 0.67 -7.77
N GLY A 177 -7.91 0.40 -8.74
CA GLY A 177 -7.71 0.72 -10.14
C GLY A 177 -7.66 2.23 -10.46
N ARG A 178 -7.87 3.10 -9.47
CA ARG A 178 -7.77 4.55 -9.67
C ARG A 178 -6.30 4.99 -9.70
N LEU A 179 -5.40 4.26 -9.05
CA LEU A 179 -3.98 4.59 -8.95
C LEU A 179 -3.12 3.68 -9.83
N SER A 180 -2.03 4.24 -10.33
CA SER A 180 -1.01 3.52 -11.11
C SER A 180 0.37 4.10 -10.80
N GLY A 181 1.42 3.30 -10.98
CA GLY A 181 2.79 3.72 -10.67
C GLY A 181 3.03 4.01 -9.19
N VAL A 182 2.26 3.38 -8.30
CA VAL A 182 2.42 3.51 -6.85
C VAL A 182 3.78 2.92 -6.45
N THR A 183 4.56 3.69 -5.71
CA THR A 183 5.91 3.32 -5.24
C THR A 183 5.93 2.95 -3.77
N THR A 184 4.99 3.51 -2.99
CA THR A 184 4.78 3.16 -1.59
C THR A 184 3.33 3.46 -1.20
N ALA A 185 2.82 2.70 -0.23
CA ALA A 185 1.54 3.00 0.39
C ALA A 185 1.56 2.63 1.87
N ALA A 186 0.75 3.32 2.67
CA ALA A 186 0.60 3.10 4.11
C ALA A 186 -0.85 3.30 4.53
N VAL A 187 -1.24 2.65 5.63
CA VAL A 187 -2.54 2.82 6.28
C VAL A 187 -2.33 3.53 7.61
N SER A 188 -3.17 4.51 7.94
CA SER A 188 -3.12 5.23 9.22
C SER A 188 -3.40 4.31 10.41
N ASP A 189 -2.68 4.50 11.52
CA ASP A 189 -2.78 3.70 12.75
C ASP A 189 -3.92 4.15 13.68
N ARG A 190 -4.30 5.43 13.65
CA ARG A 190 -5.20 6.04 14.66
C ARG A 190 -6.46 6.72 14.14
N ASP A 191 -6.65 6.77 12.82
CA ASP A 191 -7.80 7.42 12.23
C ASP A 191 -8.94 6.42 11.99
N PHE A 192 -10.15 6.79 12.42
CA PHE A 192 -11.38 6.09 12.09
C PHE A 192 -12.35 7.05 11.39
N PRO A 193 -12.66 6.82 10.11
CA PRO A 193 -12.18 5.71 9.25
C PRO A 193 -10.69 5.85 8.84
N PRO A 194 -10.01 4.74 8.48
CA PRO A 194 -8.58 4.78 8.14
C PRO A 194 -8.32 5.58 6.86
N LEU A 195 -7.19 6.28 6.84
CA LEU A 195 -6.62 6.95 5.68
C LEU A 195 -5.61 6.04 5.00
N ILE A 196 -5.68 5.97 3.67
CA ILE A 196 -4.69 5.31 2.83
C ILE A 196 -3.82 6.40 2.20
N TYR A 197 -2.54 6.40 2.54
CA TYR A 197 -1.55 7.27 1.91
C TYR A 197 -0.81 6.49 0.83
N ALA A 198 -0.71 7.05 -0.37
CA ALA A 198 0.05 6.44 -1.46
C ALA A 198 0.93 7.50 -2.15
N VAL A 199 2.17 7.12 -2.45
CA VAL A 199 3.08 7.91 -3.27
C VAL A 199 3.22 7.20 -4.60
N ALA A 200 2.95 7.91 -5.69
CA ALA A 200 3.04 7.37 -7.04
C ALA A 200 3.98 8.22 -7.91
N THR A 201 4.58 7.58 -8.91
CA THR A 201 5.26 8.30 -9.99
C THR A 201 4.29 9.24 -10.69
N ALA A 202 4.76 10.42 -11.07
CA ALA A 202 3.97 11.39 -11.80
C ALA A 202 4.57 11.63 -13.20
N ALA A 203 3.69 11.80 -14.18
CA ALA A 203 4.03 12.28 -15.52
C ALA A 203 3.83 13.79 -15.58
N GLN A 204 4.87 14.52 -15.96
CA GLN A 204 4.77 15.96 -16.19
C GLN A 204 4.24 16.23 -17.59
N VAL A 205 3.15 17.01 -17.69
CA VAL A 205 2.51 17.30 -18.98
C VAL A 205 3.43 18.19 -19.82
N PRO A 206 3.89 17.75 -21.00
CA PRO A 206 4.68 18.60 -21.88
C PRO A 206 3.81 19.69 -22.51
N ASN A 207 4.43 20.81 -22.89
CA ASN A 207 3.78 21.73 -23.80
C ASN A 207 3.80 21.14 -25.21
N VAL A 208 2.63 20.94 -25.79
CA VAL A 208 2.45 20.46 -27.17
C VAL A 208 1.74 21.47 -28.08
N VAL A 209 1.29 22.60 -27.54
CA VAL A 209 0.63 23.65 -28.33
C VAL A 209 1.61 24.22 -29.35
N GLY A 210 1.16 24.37 -30.60
CA GLY A 210 1.96 24.84 -31.75
C GLY A 210 2.78 23.76 -32.45
N LEU A 211 2.88 22.54 -31.88
CA LEU A 211 3.52 21.40 -32.55
C LEU A 211 2.62 20.79 -33.63
N THR A 212 3.23 20.03 -34.55
CA THR A 212 2.46 19.14 -35.44
C THR A 212 1.78 18.04 -34.63
N TRP A 213 0.68 17.48 -35.13
CA TRP A 213 0.00 16.41 -34.41
C TRP A 213 0.92 15.22 -34.13
N SER A 214 1.70 14.80 -35.13
CA SER A 214 2.67 13.71 -35.00
C SER A 214 3.71 13.96 -33.89
N SER A 215 4.27 15.17 -33.83
CA SER A 215 5.24 15.55 -32.80
C SER A 215 4.61 15.65 -31.42
N ALA A 216 3.39 16.19 -31.34
CA ALA A 216 2.64 16.29 -30.10
C ALA A 216 2.32 14.91 -29.51
N ALA A 217 1.80 13.99 -30.33
CA ALA A 217 1.48 12.63 -29.92
C ALA A 217 2.72 11.88 -29.44
N ALA A 218 3.84 11.99 -30.15
CA ALA A 218 5.11 11.39 -29.74
C ALA A 218 5.60 11.96 -28.40
N ARG A 219 5.46 13.27 -28.18
CA ARG A 219 5.90 13.93 -26.95
C ARG A 219 5.02 13.56 -25.75
N LEU A 220 3.71 13.40 -25.94
CA LEU A 220 2.80 12.89 -24.91
C LEU A 220 3.14 11.43 -24.54
N ALA A 221 3.36 10.57 -25.54
CA ALA A 221 3.75 9.18 -25.32
C ALA A 221 5.09 9.06 -24.57
N ALA A 222 6.10 9.86 -24.96
CA ALA A 222 7.39 9.90 -24.28
C ALA A 222 7.29 10.37 -22.81
N ALA A 223 6.30 11.20 -22.49
CA ALA A 223 6.00 11.61 -21.12
C ALA A 223 5.17 10.58 -20.33
N GLY A 224 4.85 9.42 -20.93
CA GLY A 224 4.01 8.39 -20.31
C GLY A 224 2.54 8.80 -20.20
N LEU A 225 2.06 9.72 -21.05
CA LEU A 225 0.66 10.15 -21.13
C LEU A 225 -0.01 9.52 -22.35
N LYS A 226 -1.33 9.34 -22.28
CA LYS A 226 -2.10 8.86 -23.42
C LYS A 226 -2.77 10.02 -24.15
N VAL A 227 -2.91 9.87 -25.47
CA VAL A 227 -3.77 10.74 -26.25
C VAL A 227 -5.22 10.46 -25.85
N GLY A 228 -5.92 11.51 -25.44
CA GLY A 228 -7.34 11.47 -25.13
C GLY A 228 -8.22 11.71 -26.35
N THR A 229 -9.36 12.35 -26.13
CA THR A 229 -10.29 12.67 -27.22
C THR A 229 -9.69 13.75 -28.12
N ILE A 230 -9.53 13.44 -29.40
CA ILE A 230 -9.06 14.41 -30.40
C ILE A 230 -10.25 15.19 -30.93
N SER A 231 -10.16 16.52 -30.90
CA SER A 231 -11.15 17.41 -31.51
C SER A 231 -10.50 18.30 -32.56
N PHE A 232 -11.28 18.77 -33.53
CA PHE A 232 -10.81 19.63 -34.61
C PHE A 232 -11.44 21.01 -34.55
N ARG A 233 -10.70 22.03 -34.99
CA ARG A 233 -11.18 23.42 -35.06
C ARG A 233 -10.61 24.11 -36.28
N SER A 234 -11.44 24.87 -37.00
CA SER A 234 -10.99 25.73 -38.09
C SER A 234 -9.99 26.77 -37.60
N SER A 235 -8.96 27.03 -38.40
CA SER A 235 -7.86 27.92 -38.03
C SER A 235 -7.07 28.32 -39.27
N ILE A 236 -6.30 29.40 -39.18
CA ILE A 236 -5.31 29.76 -40.21
C ILE A 236 -4.16 28.73 -40.31
N PHE A 237 -4.00 27.87 -39.30
CA PHE A 237 -3.01 26.80 -39.29
C PHE A 237 -3.62 25.46 -39.71
N MET A 238 -2.78 24.54 -40.17
CA MET A 238 -3.14 23.14 -40.47
C MET A 238 -2.23 22.20 -39.68
N ASP A 239 -2.78 21.09 -39.18
CA ASP A 239 -2.06 20.06 -38.43
C ASP A 239 -1.34 20.58 -37.16
N LYS A 240 -1.78 21.72 -36.62
CA LYS A 240 -1.22 22.29 -35.40
C LYS A 240 -2.10 22.00 -34.19
N VAL A 241 -1.49 21.63 -33.08
CA VAL A 241 -2.21 21.61 -31.79
C VAL A 241 -2.48 23.05 -31.36
N LEU A 242 -3.75 23.40 -31.27
CA LEU A 242 -4.22 24.71 -30.84
C LEU A 242 -4.39 24.79 -29.32
N PHE A 243 -4.73 23.65 -28.70
CA PHE A 243 -5.03 23.55 -27.28
C PHE A 243 -4.79 22.14 -26.76
N GLN A 244 -4.51 22.02 -25.47
CA GLN A 244 -4.40 20.76 -24.72
C GLN A 244 -5.23 20.86 -23.43
N SER A 245 -6.01 19.83 -23.09
CA SER A 245 -6.91 19.86 -21.92
C SER A 245 -6.21 19.94 -20.57
N LYS A 246 -4.93 19.55 -20.50
CA LYS A 246 -4.11 19.61 -19.29
C LYS A 246 -3.02 20.65 -19.43
N ALA A 247 -2.87 21.51 -18.43
CA ALA A 247 -1.87 22.58 -18.43
C ALA A 247 -0.44 22.01 -18.52
N ALA A 248 0.40 22.61 -19.37
CA ALA A 248 1.80 22.27 -19.45
C ALA A 248 2.51 22.49 -18.10
N GLY A 249 3.39 21.57 -17.72
CA GLY A 249 4.06 21.57 -16.42
C GLY A 249 3.23 20.98 -15.27
N SER A 250 1.92 20.75 -15.46
CA SER A 250 1.12 20.06 -14.43
C SER A 250 1.55 18.60 -14.28
N LEU A 251 1.47 18.10 -13.05
CA LEU A 251 1.72 16.70 -12.73
C LEU A 251 0.44 15.89 -12.86
N GLN A 252 0.54 14.74 -13.54
CA GLN A 252 -0.58 13.84 -13.80
C GLN A 252 -0.18 12.40 -13.49
N ARG A 253 -1.18 11.54 -13.29
CA ARG A 253 -0.91 10.10 -13.19
C ARG A 253 -0.38 9.60 -14.54
N PRO A 254 0.63 8.70 -14.58
CA PRO A 254 1.02 8.01 -15.79
C PRO A 254 -0.20 7.36 -16.46
N GLY A 255 -0.30 7.48 -17.78
CA GLY A 255 -1.44 7.03 -18.57
C GLY A 255 -2.66 7.96 -18.53
N SER A 256 -2.58 9.13 -17.88
CA SER A 256 -3.64 10.14 -17.95
C SER A 256 -3.83 10.63 -19.38
N ALA A 257 -5.09 10.82 -19.78
CA ALA A 257 -5.44 11.37 -21.08
C ALA A 257 -5.12 12.87 -21.17
N VAL A 258 -4.51 13.31 -22.27
CA VAL A 258 -4.49 14.72 -22.67
C VAL A 258 -5.31 14.84 -23.94
N ASP A 259 -6.35 15.65 -23.91
CA ASP A 259 -7.27 15.85 -25.04
C ASP A 259 -6.78 17.05 -25.86
N PRO A 260 -6.32 16.83 -27.11
CA PRO A 260 -5.85 17.91 -27.97
C PRO A 260 -6.98 18.47 -28.83
N VAL A 261 -6.86 19.76 -29.16
CA VAL A 261 -7.61 20.39 -30.25
C VAL A 261 -6.65 20.66 -31.40
N ILE A 262 -6.93 20.10 -32.58
CA ILE A 262 -6.08 20.17 -33.77
C ILE A 262 -6.69 21.11 -34.80
N ALA A 263 -5.84 21.92 -35.41
CA ALA A 263 -6.19 22.83 -36.48
C ALA A 263 -6.54 22.07 -37.76
N SER A 264 -7.75 22.28 -38.29
CA SER A 264 -8.22 21.63 -39.51
C SER A 264 -8.02 22.47 -40.79
N GLY A 265 -7.29 23.58 -40.70
CA GLY A 265 -7.14 24.54 -41.80
C GLY A 265 -8.27 25.58 -41.85
N PRO A 266 -8.16 26.55 -42.78
CA PRO A 266 -9.17 27.59 -42.97
C PRO A 266 -10.49 26.96 -43.41
N SER A 267 -11.61 27.52 -42.94
CA SER A 267 -12.96 27.18 -43.38
C SER A 267 -13.25 27.67 -44.79
#